data_AF-A0A9E0XXQ2-F1
#
_entry.id   AF-A0A9E0XXQ2-F1
#
_cell.length_a   1.000
_cell.length_b   1.000
_cell.length_c   1.000
_cell.angle_alpha   90.00
_cell.angle_beta   90.00
_cell.angle_gamma   90.00
#
_symmetry.space_group_name_H-M   'P 1'
#
loop_
_entity.id
_entity.type
_entity.pdbx_description
1 polymer ?
#
loop_
_entity_poly.entity_id
_entity_poly.type
_entity_poly.pdbx_seq_one_letter_code
_entity_poly.pdbx_strand_id
1 'polypeptide(L)'
;MKHNLKKPINENLVTGHTYRVEYKGTELYDASVISYDGGCWATVKVENVLPSPNEKIYRNGQTFDLKVAQYRFFELEESANI
;
A
#
# COMPACT_ATOMS: atom_id res chain seq x y z
N MET A 1 -2.69 7.15 15.94
CA MET A 1 -1.66 8.04 15.37
C MET A 1 -2.07 8.32 13.93
N LYS A 2 -2.22 9.59 13.54
CA LYS A 2 -2.58 9.97 12.17
C LYS A 2 -1.27 10.11 11.38
N HIS A 3 -1.02 9.24 10.41
CA HIS A 3 0.10 9.41 9.49
C HIS A 3 -0.24 10.56 8.52
N ASN A 4 0.71 11.47 8.29
CA ASN A 4 0.58 12.45 7.20
C ASN A 4 0.88 11.73 5.89
N LEU A 5 -0.12 11.55 5.04
CA LEU A 5 0.04 10.94 3.73
C LEU A 5 0.63 11.98 2.76
N LYS A 6 1.68 11.60 2.02
CA LYS A 6 2.17 12.39 0.88
C LYS A 6 1.17 12.34 -0.30
N LYS A 7 1.49 12.96 -1.43
CA LYS A 7 0.70 12.76 -2.67
C LYS A 7 0.75 11.29 -3.10
N PRO A 8 -0.31 10.77 -3.75
CA PRO A 8 -0.31 9.40 -4.23
C PRO A 8 0.76 9.21 -5.31
N ILE A 9 1.52 8.12 -5.21
CA ILE A 9 2.60 7.72 -6.12
C ILE A 9 2.18 6.41 -6.80
N ASN A 10 1.56 6.53 -7.96
CA ASN A 10 1.06 5.36 -8.71
C ASN A 10 2.02 4.91 -9.81
N GLU A 11 3.25 5.42 -9.76
CA GLU A 11 4.31 5.23 -10.74
C GLU A 11 5.64 5.20 -9.98
N ASN A 12 6.55 4.31 -10.37
CA ASN A 12 7.84 4.10 -9.68
C ASN A 12 7.73 3.57 -8.24
N LEU A 13 6.82 2.61 -7.99
CA LEU A 13 6.84 1.85 -6.74
C LEU A 13 8.20 1.18 -6.54
N VAL A 14 8.75 1.27 -5.33
CA VAL A 14 10.06 0.72 -5.02
C VAL A 14 9.89 -0.63 -4.33
N THR A 15 10.47 -1.68 -4.90
CA THR A 15 10.52 -3.00 -4.27
C THR A 15 11.19 -2.92 -2.90
N GLY A 16 10.59 -3.54 -1.90
CA GLY A 16 11.01 -3.51 -0.50
C GLY A 16 10.43 -2.35 0.31
N HIS A 17 9.83 -1.33 -0.32
CA HIS A 17 9.19 -0.22 0.39
C HIS A 17 7.75 -0.56 0.77
N THR A 18 7.31 0.01 1.90
CA THR A 18 5.92 -0.11 2.39
C THR A 18 5.14 1.16 2.11
N TYR A 19 3.92 1.00 1.61
CA TYR A 19 3.02 2.09 1.25
C TYR A 19 1.64 1.88 1.86
N ARG A 20 0.92 2.97 2.12
CA ARG A 20 -0.52 2.91 2.34
C ARG A 20 -1.22 2.68 1.02
N VAL A 21 -2.11 1.70 0.97
CA VAL A 21 -2.92 1.41 -0.22
C VAL A 21 -4.37 1.84 0.00
N GLU A 22 -4.86 2.68 -0.90
CA GLU A 22 -6.25 3.13 -0.97
C GLU A 22 -6.91 2.58 -2.23
N TYR A 23 -8.19 2.20 -2.10
CA TYR A 23 -9.05 1.89 -3.21
C TYR A 23 -10.31 2.74 -3.15
N LYS A 24 -10.59 3.50 -4.22
CA LYS A 24 -11.79 4.34 -4.35
C LYS A 24 -12.05 5.25 -3.13
N GLY A 25 -11.00 5.89 -2.59
CA GLY A 25 -11.13 6.80 -1.45
C GLY A 25 -11.20 6.13 -0.08
N THR A 26 -11.00 4.81 0.01
CA THR A 26 -10.94 4.07 1.28
C THR A 26 -9.54 3.48 1.47
N GLU A 27 -8.87 3.85 2.56
CA GLU A 27 -7.63 3.21 3.00
C GLU A 27 -7.92 1.75 3.39
N LEU A 28 -7.17 0.81 2.83
CA LEU A 28 -7.42 -0.62 3.03
C LEU A 28 -6.37 -1.27 3.94
N TYR A 29 -5.10 -1.01 3.65
CA TYR A 29 -3.97 -1.63 4.33
C TYR A 29 -2.66 -0.90 4.02
N ASP A 30 -1.64 -1.17 4.82
CA ASP A 30 -0.25 -0.94 4.48
C ASP A 30 0.33 -2.22 3.84
N ALA A 31 1.05 -2.07 2.73
CA ALA A 31 1.66 -3.19 2.04
C ALA A 31 3.08 -2.88 1.56
N SER A 32 3.95 -3.87 1.69
CA SER A 32 5.29 -3.86 1.11
C SER A 32 5.23 -4.34 -0.34
N VAL A 33 5.97 -3.68 -1.23
CA VAL A 33 6.08 -4.09 -2.64
C VAL A 33 7.12 -5.20 -2.73
N ILE A 34 6.70 -6.39 -3.17
CA ILE A 34 7.59 -7.55 -3.32
C ILE A 34 8.22 -7.58 -4.71
N SER A 35 7.47 -7.19 -5.73
CA SER A 35 7.99 -7.01 -7.09
C SER A 35 7.18 -5.97 -7.86
N TYR A 36 7.88 -5.18 -8.66
CA TYR A 36 7.29 -4.22 -9.58
C TYR A 36 8.30 -3.88 -10.69
N ASP A 37 7.97 -4.26 -11.92
CA ASP A 37 8.85 -4.03 -13.09
C ASP A 37 8.47 -2.76 -13.87
N GLY A 38 7.77 -1.80 -13.24
CA GLY A 38 7.27 -0.60 -13.93
C GLY A 38 6.03 -0.83 -14.79
N GLY A 39 5.42 -2.03 -14.70
CA GLY A 39 4.27 -2.44 -15.50
C GLY A 39 2.90 -2.13 -14.86
N CYS A 40 1.84 -2.73 -15.41
CA CYS A 40 0.47 -2.52 -14.91
C CYS A 40 0.18 -3.24 -13.57
N TRP A 41 1.05 -4.16 -13.16
CA TRP A 41 0.84 -5.04 -12.01
C TRP A 41 2.02 -4.98 -11.06
N ALA A 42 1.75 -5.11 -9.76
CA ALA A 42 2.75 -5.27 -8.72
C ALA A 42 2.33 -6.44 -7.81
N THR A 43 3.30 -7.20 -7.32
CA THR A 43 3.08 -8.15 -6.22
C THR A 43 3.33 -7.42 -4.91
N VAL A 44 2.38 -7.46 -4.00
CA VAL A 44 2.50 -6.83 -2.68
C VAL A 44 2.27 -7.82 -1.56
N LYS A 45 2.81 -7.53 -0.38
CA LYS A 45 2.52 -8.24 0.86
C LYS A 45 1.88 -7.29 1.86
N VAL A 46 0.70 -7.65 2.35
CA VAL A 46 -0.01 -6.86 3.37
C VAL A 46 0.76 -6.94 4.68
N GLU A 47 1.20 -5.80 5.19
CA GLU A 47 1.90 -5.71 6.47
C GLU A 47 0.92 -5.36 7.61
N ASN A 48 -0.07 -4.51 7.32
CA ASN A 48 -1.04 -4.05 8.31
C ASN A 48 -2.41 -3.75 7.68
N VAL A 49 -3.44 -4.50 8.04
CA VAL A 49 -4.83 -4.21 7.62
C VAL A 49 -5.37 -3.01 8.38
N LEU A 50 -5.97 -2.06 7.66
CA LEU A 50 -6.59 -0.88 8.26
C LEU A 50 -8.11 -1.09 8.45
N PRO A 51 -8.70 -0.47 9.48
CA PRO A 51 -10.14 -0.48 9.67
C PRO A 51 -10.87 0.03 8.43
N SER A 52 -11.65 -0.83 7.80
CA SER A 52 -12.44 -0.49 6.62
C SER A 52 -13.60 -1.48 6.46
N PRO A 53 -14.63 -1.15 5.66
CA PRO A 53 -15.68 -2.11 5.32
C PRO A 53 -15.16 -3.41 4.69
N ASN A 54 -13.92 -3.38 4.17
CA ASN A 54 -13.26 -4.48 3.46
C ASN A 54 -12.22 -5.21 4.31
N GLU A 55 -12.03 -4.86 5.60
CA GLU A 55 -10.95 -5.40 6.43
C GLU A 55 -10.94 -6.94 6.51
N LYS A 56 -12.12 -7.58 6.42
CA LYS A 56 -12.27 -9.05 6.46
C LYS A 56 -11.77 -9.77 5.19
N ILE A 57 -11.53 -9.02 4.12
CA ILE A 57 -11.05 -9.54 2.84
C ILE A 57 -9.53 -9.73 2.88
N TYR A 58 -8.82 -8.92 3.67
CA TYR A 58 -7.37 -8.89 3.71
C TYR A 58 -6.84 -9.53 5.00
N ARG A 59 -5.61 -10.04 4.95
CA ARG A 59 -4.92 -10.61 6.11
C ARG A 59 -3.48 -10.12 6.15
N ASN A 60 -2.97 -9.86 7.35
CA ASN A 60 -1.54 -9.59 7.53
C ASN A 60 -0.72 -10.79 7.02
N GLY A 61 0.34 -10.51 6.27
CA GLY A 61 1.18 -11.50 5.60
C GLY A 61 0.65 -12.00 4.26
N GLN A 62 -0.57 -11.63 3.85
CA GLN A 62 -1.12 -12.04 2.57
C GLN A 62 -0.35 -11.41 1.40
N THR A 63 0.02 -12.23 0.42
CA THR A 63 0.68 -11.79 -0.81
C THR A 63 -0.24 -12.00 -2.01
N PHE A 64 -0.32 -11.00 -2.89
CA PHE A 64 -1.09 -11.07 -4.14
C PHE A 64 -0.64 -10.03 -5.15
N ASP A 65 -1.04 -10.25 -6.41
CA ASP A 65 -0.86 -9.30 -7.49
C ASP A 65 -2.04 -8.34 -7.57
N LEU A 66 -1.75 -7.05 -7.77
CA LEU A 66 -2.78 -6.03 -7.96
C LEU A 66 -2.45 -5.12 -9.15
N LYS A 67 -3.50 -4.61 -9.80
CA LYS A 67 -3.37 -3.63 -10.88
C LYS A 67 -3.07 -2.26 -10.29
N VAL A 68 -1.84 -1.78 -10.42
CA VAL A 68 -1.37 -0.53 -9.79
C VAL A 68 -2.28 0.64 -10.15
N ALA A 69 -2.72 0.73 -11.40
CA ALA A 69 -3.61 1.79 -11.89
C ALA A 69 -4.98 1.87 -11.18
N GLN A 70 -5.43 0.83 -10.48
CA GLN A 70 -6.72 0.82 -9.76
C GLN A 70 -6.64 1.32 -8.33
N TYR A 71 -5.43 1.42 -7.77
CA TYR A 71 -5.20 1.77 -6.38
C TYR A 71 -4.43 3.08 -6.30
N ARG A 72 -4.40 3.68 -5.12
CA ARG A 72 -3.48 4.78 -4.81
C ARG A 72 -2.50 4.33 -3.74
N PHE A 73 -1.23 4.58 -3.98
CA PHE A 73 -0.17 4.27 -3.04
C PHE A 73 0.34 5.56 -2.42
N PHE A 74 0.43 5.62 -1.10
CA PHE A 74 0.97 6.77 -0.40
C PHE A 74 2.20 6.34 0.37
N GLU A 75 3.28 7.11 0.27
CA GLU A 75 4.42 6.94 1.16
C GLU A 75 3.97 7.17 2.60
N LEU A 76 4.37 6.24 3.47
CA LEU A 76 4.26 6.40 4.89
C LEU A 76 5.46 7.26 5.32
N GLU A 77 5.21 8.47 5.82
CA GLU A 77 6.28 9.18 6.51
C GLU A 77 6.61 8.41 7.78
N GLU A 78 7.80 7.80 7.80
CA GLU A 78 8.37 7.26 9.01
C GLU A 78 8.49 8.44 9.98
N SER A 79 7.77 8.37 11.10
CA SER A 79 7.91 9.37 12.15
C SER A 79 9.32 9.21 12.66
N ALA A 80 10.23 10.07 12.22
CA ALA A 80 11.58 10.12 12.75
C ALA A 80 11.46 10.31 14.26
N ASN A 81 11.74 9.25 15.04
CA ASN A 81 12.02 9.38 16.46
C ASN A 81 13.34 10.16 16.56
N ILE A 82 13.24 11.47 16.79
CA ILE A 82 14.32 12.30 17.32
C ILE A 82 13.98 12.60 18.78
#